data_AF-A0A128FL67-F1
#
_entry.id   AF-A0A128FL67-F1
#
_cell.length_a   1.000
_cell.length_b   1.000
_cell.length_c   1.000
_cell.angle_alpha   90.00
_cell.angle_beta   90.00
_cell.angle_gamma   90.00
#
_symmetry.space_group_name_H-M   'P 1'
#
loop_
_entity.id
_entity.type
_entity.pdbx_description
1 polymer ?
#
loop_
_entity_poly.entity_id
_entity_poly.type
_entity_poly.pdbx_seq_one_letter_code
_entity_poly.pdbx_strand_id
1 'polypeptide(L)'
;MVPSLARLSLRQNSRIFQQQSAPEIMSILLQEMGIDDYAFSLSGKPQTREYCVQYRETDLEFLERIAAEEGIFYCFLHSKDKHTVLFSDDTQTLSASGLALPYNVNVGGISKENFVKGWQSSAQARPSSAQLKDYSFKKPAYGFLHEHAGTEMAFQRGTYEHYDYPGRYKSDAAGKPFTQYRLEHLRRDAITATAQSNVPQVQPGMLFDLVDHPDETTNRDWVVVSAQCEGTQPQALEEAGGEGMTTFHNTFSVIPAHRPWRPTPQPKPCVHGPQIAIVTGPDGEEIFCDEHGRVKVQFPWDRYGNSDDASSCWVRVSQGWAGGQYGMMAIPRIGHEVIVSFLEGDPDQPIVTGRTYHATNVPPYPLPANKTRTVLRTETHQGEGFNELRFEDQAGQEEIYVHAQKDMNLLVENDRKDNIKHDLHLDVENERFQHIKVDDHLTVDGQSKEHVKGDISLTVDSSLHIKQGKKQLLEAGTEIHHKAGDKVIIEAGTEITVKTAAGFVKLDPAGVHISGPVVNLNSGGSAGSGSGFGGKLPLPPKFIAEPPIFDEQIRLVTSSGKILKNTPYFVQANDGRIFHGVSDAQGLLPRIQTEQPDFLKVFTGIKALERWPQE
;
A
#
# COMPACT_ATOMS: atom_id res chain seq x y z
N MET A 1 -11.06 -30.38 42.11
CA MET A 1 -9.81 -30.38 41.32
C MET A 1 -10.11 -29.74 39.97
N VAL A 2 -9.21 -28.94 39.42
CA VAL A 2 -9.35 -28.36 38.07
C VAL A 2 -8.12 -28.75 37.23
N PRO A 3 -8.26 -28.94 35.91
CA PRO A 3 -7.12 -29.22 35.04
C PRO A 3 -6.09 -28.09 35.04
N SER A 4 -4.84 -28.40 34.69
CA SER A 4 -3.77 -27.39 34.56
C SER A 4 -4.13 -26.26 33.58
N LEU A 5 -4.94 -26.55 32.55
CA LEU A 5 -5.46 -25.57 31.60
C LEU A 5 -6.18 -24.38 32.28
N ALA A 6 -6.80 -24.61 33.44
CA ALA A 6 -7.49 -23.55 34.19
C ALA A 6 -6.54 -22.41 34.63
N ARG A 7 -5.22 -22.63 34.69
CA ARG A 7 -4.23 -21.57 34.98
C ARG A 7 -4.29 -20.42 33.97
N LEU A 8 -4.65 -20.70 32.71
CA LEU A 8 -4.79 -19.68 31.67
C LEU A 8 -5.92 -18.68 31.95
N SER A 9 -6.89 -19.03 32.79
CA SER A 9 -7.96 -18.10 33.21
C SER A 9 -7.48 -17.03 34.19
N LEU A 10 -6.29 -17.20 34.76
CA LEU A 10 -5.74 -16.31 35.80
C LEU A 10 -4.90 -15.16 35.24
N ARG A 11 -4.58 -15.18 33.94
CA ARG A 11 -3.83 -14.11 33.27
C ARG A 11 -4.68 -13.48 32.16
N GLN A 12 -4.76 -12.16 32.18
CA GLN A 12 -5.37 -11.33 31.14
C GLN A 12 -4.28 -10.50 30.46
N ASN A 13 -4.35 -10.38 29.13
CA ASN A 13 -3.30 -9.70 28.36
C ASN A 13 -3.84 -8.96 27.13
N SER A 14 -2.99 -8.08 26.59
CA SER A 14 -3.13 -7.50 25.26
C SER A 14 -1.80 -7.63 24.52
N ARG A 15 -1.76 -8.43 23.45
CA ARG A 15 -0.53 -8.71 22.69
C ARG A 15 -0.81 -9.16 21.27
N ILE A 16 0.22 -9.09 20.45
CA ILE A 16 0.17 -9.37 19.02
C ILE A 16 0.99 -10.63 18.72
N PHE A 17 0.44 -11.51 17.88
CA PHE A 17 1.13 -12.63 17.27
C PHE A 17 1.17 -12.42 15.75
N GLN A 18 2.34 -12.66 15.14
CA GLN A 18 2.54 -12.47 13.70
C GLN A 18 3.19 -13.70 13.11
N GLN A 19 2.76 -14.05 11.89
CA GLN A 19 3.30 -15.18 11.12
C GLN A 19 3.27 -16.51 11.88
N GLN A 20 2.20 -16.76 12.64
CA GLN A 20 2.00 -17.98 13.42
C GLN A 20 0.62 -18.57 13.14
N SER A 21 0.55 -19.90 13.14
CA SER A 21 -0.70 -20.67 13.09
C SER A 21 -1.35 -20.75 14.47
N ALA A 22 -2.64 -21.08 14.52
CA ALA A 22 -3.34 -21.20 15.81
C ALA A 22 -2.70 -22.23 16.76
N PRO A 23 -2.28 -23.45 16.32
CA PRO A 23 -1.60 -24.40 17.22
C PRO A 23 -0.27 -23.88 17.78
N GLU A 24 0.48 -23.09 17.02
CA GLU A 24 1.72 -22.45 17.49
C GLU A 24 1.40 -21.39 18.57
N ILE A 25 0.40 -20.55 18.34
CA ILE A 25 -0.07 -19.56 19.33
C ILE A 25 -0.55 -20.26 20.61
N MET A 26 -1.36 -21.31 20.48
CA MET A 26 -1.84 -22.11 21.61
C MET A 26 -0.69 -22.73 22.40
N SER A 27 0.32 -23.27 21.71
CA SER A 27 1.53 -23.83 22.34
C SER A 27 2.28 -22.77 23.16
N ILE A 28 2.46 -21.56 22.63
CA ILE A 28 3.11 -20.46 23.34
C ILE A 28 2.35 -20.13 24.64
N LEU A 29 1.03 -20.04 24.60
CA LEU A 29 0.20 -19.77 25.78
C LEU A 29 0.36 -20.85 26.86
N LEU A 30 0.33 -22.13 26.45
CA LEU A 30 0.46 -23.27 27.35
C LEU A 30 1.84 -23.31 28.02
N GLN A 31 2.90 -23.15 27.23
CA GLN A 31 4.29 -23.18 27.70
C GLN A 31 4.61 -22.04 28.67
N GLU A 32 4.11 -20.83 28.41
CA GLU A 32 4.26 -19.69 29.32
C GLU A 32 3.64 -19.93 30.71
N MET A 33 2.67 -20.84 30.83
CA MET A 33 2.03 -21.25 32.09
C MET A 33 2.55 -22.56 32.66
N GLY A 34 3.64 -23.11 32.10
CA GLY A 34 4.23 -24.39 32.52
C GLY A 34 3.26 -25.55 32.35
N ILE A 35 2.52 -25.58 31.24
CA ILE A 35 1.65 -26.68 30.83
C ILE A 35 2.33 -27.41 29.68
N ASP A 36 3.09 -28.46 30.01
CA ASP A 36 3.89 -29.22 29.03
C ASP A 36 3.16 -30.49 28.53
N ASP A 37 2.24 -31.03 29.32
CA ASP A 37 1.46 -32.22 28.96
C ASP A 37 0.27 -31.84 28.05
N TYR A 38 0.56 -31.56 26.78
CA TYR A 38 -0.45 -31.39 25.74
C TYR A 38 -0.06 -32.07 24.43
N ALA A 39 -1.05 -32.37 23.59
CA ALA A 39 -0.86 -32.96 22.27
C ALA A 39 -1.86 -32.38 21.26
N PHE A 40 -1.42 -32.26 20.00
CA PHE A 40 -2.26 -31.89 18.87
C PHE A 40 -2.46 -33.11 17.96
N SER A 41 -3.71 -33.53 17.80
CA SER A 41 -4.15 -34.56 16.87
C SER A 41 -5.09 -33.94 15.84
N LEU A 42 -4.50 -33.17 14.91
CA LEU A 42 -5.24 -32.41 13.90
C LEU A 42 -5.21 -33.13 12.55
N SER A 43 -6.38 -33.32 11.97
CA SER A 43 -6.58 -33.84 10.62
C SER A 43 -6.34 -32.75 9.56
N GLY A 44 -6.70 -31.51 9.87
CA GLY A 44 -6.48 -30.33 9.05
C GLY A 44 -5.12 -29.67 9.26
N LYS A 45 -4.78 -28.75 8.35
CA LYS A 45 -3.61 -27.88 8.48
C LYS A 45 -4.05 -26.42 8.60
N PRO A 46 -4.20 -25.90 9.84
CA PRO A 46 -4.49 -24.50 10.09
C PRO A 46 -3.51 -23.58 9.34
N GLN A 47 -4.03 -22.49 8.77
CA GLN A 47 -3.21 -21.55 8.02
C GLN A 47 -2.43 -20.63 8.95
N THR A 48 -1.23 -20.22 8.53
CA THR A 48 -0.45 -19.19 9.22
C THR A 48 -1.20 -17.86 9.15
N ARG A 49 -1.38 -17.21 10.30
CA ARG A 49 -2.02 -15.90 10.41
C ARG A 49 -0.95 -14.81 10.26
N GLU A 50 -1.17 -13.88 9.35
CA GLU A 50 -0.29 -12.70 9.19
C GLU A 50 -0.28 -11.86 10.48
N TYR A 51 -1.46 -11.73 11.11
CA TYR A 51 -1.69 -10.89 12.28
C TYR A 51 -2.84 -11.46 13.12
N CYS A 52 -2.60 -11.68 14.41
CA CYS A 52 -3.61 -12.13 15.35
C CYS A 52 -3.37 -11.48 16.73
N VAL A 53 -4.41 -10.90 17.32
CA VAL A 53 -4.33 -10.11 18.53
C VAL A 53 -5.14 -10.80 19.63
N GLN A 54 -4.48 -10.98 20.77
CA GLN A 54 -5.16 -11.17 22.06
C GLN A 54 -5.45 -9.77 22.60
N TYR A 55 -6.72 -9.41 22.82
CA TYR A 55 -7.07 -8.05 23.22
C TYR A 55 -7.99 -8.03 24.44
N ARG A 56 -7.44 -7.64 25.60
CA ARG A 56 -8.17 -7.47 26.86
C ARG A 56 -8.98 -8.71 27.29
N GLU A 57 -8.53 -9.90 26.91
CA GLU A 57 -9.16 -11.17 27.24
C GLU A 57 -8.16 -12.07 28.01
N THR A 58 -8.66 -13.04 28.78
CA THR A 58 -7.81 -14.01 29.45
C THR A 58 -7.12 -14.92 28.42
N ASP A 59 -5.99 -15.54 28.80
CA ASP A 59 -5.32 -16.48 27.90
C ASP A 59 -6.23 -17.68 27.57
N LEU A 60 -7.09 -18.09 28.52
CA LEU A 60 -8.05 -19.17 28.30
C LEU A 60 -9.12 -18.78 27.29
N GLU A 61 -9.75 -17.61 27.46
CA GLU A 61 -10.74 -17.10 26.50
C GLU A 61 -10.14 -16.95 25.10
N PHE A 62 -8.90 -16.44 25.01
CA PHE A 62 -8.18 -16.32 23.76
C PHE A 62 -7.92 -17.68 23.11
N LEU A 63 -7.40 -18.65 23.88
CA LEU A 63 -7.13 -20.00 23.42
C LEU A 63 -8.40 -20.69 22.92
N GLU A 64 -9.49 -20.63 23.68
CA GLU A 64 -10.77 -21.23 23.31
C GLU A 64 -11.37 -20.56 22.07
N ARG A 65 -11.22 -19.24 21.95
CA ARG A 65 -11.67 -18.49 20.77
C ARG A 65 -10.92 -18.91 19.51
N ILE A 66 -9.59 -18.93 19.52
CA ILE A 66 -8.80 -19.32 18.34
C ILE A 66 -8.98 -20.81 18.01
N ALA A 67 -9.12 -21.66 19.02
CA ALA A 67 -9.42 -23.07 18.83
C ALA A 67 -10.80 -23.24 18.15
N ALA A 68 -11.81 -22.49 18.61
CA ALA A 68 -13.14 -22.54 18.00
C ALA A 68 -13.21 -22.00 16.57
N GLU A 69 -12.44 -20.97 16.24
CA GLU A 69 -12.30 -20.47 14.87
C GLU A 69 -11.73 -21.56 13.92
N GLU A 70 -10.77 -22.34 14.39
CA GLU A 70 -10.16 -23.44 13.63
C GLU A 70 -10.89 -24.79 13.81
N GLY A 71 -12.05 -24.81 14.47
CA GLY A 71 -12.82 -26.04 14.70
C GLY A 71 -12.18 -27.04 15.66
N ILE A 72 -11.14 -26.63 16.39
CA ILE A 72 -10.37 -27.44 17.34
C ILE A 72 -11.10 -27.47 18.69
N PHE A 73 -11.40 -28.67 19.17
CA PHE A 73 -11.85 -28.93 20.53
C PHE A 73 -10.74 -29.58 21.35
N TYR A 74 -10.97 -29.74 22.65
CA TYR A 74 -10.03 -30.43 23.52
C TYR A 74 -10.72 -31.34 24.53
N CYS A 75 -10.01 -32.39 24.95
CA CYS A 75 -10.39 -33.25 26.07
C CYS A 75 -9.18 -33.51 26.97
N PHE A 76 -9.43 -34.09 28.15
CA PHE A 76 -8.39 -34.41 29.12
C PHE A 76 -8.18 -35.92 29.18
N LEU A 77 -6.96 -36.36 28.88
CA LEU A 77 -6.54 -37.75 29.04
C LEU A 77 -5.93 -37.92 30.42
N HIS A 78 -6.62 -38.67 31.28
CA HIS A 78 -6.16 -38.93 32.64
C HIS A 78 -5.37 -40.23 32.72
N SER A 79 -4.21 -40.16 33.36
CA SER A 79 -3.43 -41.32 33.81
C SER A 79 -3.15 -41.18 35.31
N LYS A 80 -2.57 -42.22 35.92
CA LYS A 80 -2.41 -42.29 37.38
C LYS A 80 -1.73 -41.06 37.98
N ASP A 81 -0.69 -40.56 37.33
CA ASP A 81 0.20 -39.51 37.90
C ASP A 81 0.23 -38.23 37.05
N LYS A 82 -0.52 -38.16 35.94
CA LYS A 82 -0.59 -36.99 35.06
C LYS A 82 -1.90 -36.91 34.28
N HIS A 83 -2.28 -35.70 33.86
CA HIS A 83 -3.32 -35.46 32.87
C HIS A 83 -2.74 -34.72 31.66
N THR A 84 -3.16 -35.09 30.45
CA THR A 84 -2.70 -34.47 29.20
C THR A 84 -3.88 -33.81 28.50
N VAL A 85 -3.69 -32.58 28.00
CA VAL A 85 -4.70 -31.90 27.19
C VAL A 85 -4.54 -32.33 25.73
N LEU A 86 -5.54 -33.02 25.18
CA LEU A 86 -5.54 -33.42 23.76
C LEU A 86 -6.39 -32.43 22.97
N PHE A 87 -5.77 -31.71 22.05
CA PHE A 87 -6.45 -30.87 21.06
C PHE A 87 -6.71 -31.67 19.78
N SER A 88 -7.94 -31.64 19.28
CA SER A 88 -8.37 -32.36 18.07
C SER A 88 -9.38 -31.55 17.28
N ASP A 89 -9.40 -31.73 15.96
CA ASP A 89 -10.39 -31.18 15.03
C ASP A 89 -11.27 -32.26 14.38
N ASP A 90 -11.17 -33.50 14.83
CA ASP A 90 -11.93 -34.62 14.28
C ASP A 90 -12.22 -35.64 15.38
N THR A 91 -13.52 -35.90 15.61
CA THR A 91 -13.99 -36.86 16.60
C THR A 91 -13.49 -38.27 16.33
N GLN A 92 -13.16 -38.61 15.09
CA GLN A 92 -12.62 -39.93 14.72
C GLN A 92 -11.15 -40.11 15.12
N THR A 93 -10.42 -39.03 15.41
CA THR A 93 -9.04 -39.13 15.90
C THR A 93 -8.96 -39.34 17.42
N LEU A 94 -10.10 -39.30 18.12
CA LEU A 94 -10.17 -39.66 19.52
C LEU A 94 -9.84 -41.15 19.71
N SER A 95 -9.11 -41.47 20.77
CA SER A 95 -8.76 -42.86 21.06
C SER A 95 -10.01 -43.67 21.38
N ALA A 96 -10.29 -44.68 20.55
CA ALA A 96 -11.33 -45.66 20.82
C ALA A 96 -11.04 -46.35 22.17
N SER A 97 -12.00 -46.32 23.08
CA SER A 97 -11.85 -47.01 24.36
C SER A 97 -11.76 -48.53 24.23
N GLY A 98 -12.25 -49.07 23.10
CA GLY A 98 -12.42 -50.50 22.88
C GLY A 98 -13.50 -51.13 23.77
N LEU A 99 -14.31 -50.32 24.46
CA LEU A 99 -15.34 -50.78 25.38
C LEU A 99 -16.69 -50.88 24.65
N ALA A 100 -17.26 -52.09 24.66
CA ALA A 100 -18.68 -52.31 24.36
C ALA A 100 -19.47 -52.15 25.67
N LEU A 101 -20.39 -51.19 25.71
CA LEU A 101 -21.22 -50.91 26.88
C LEU A 101 -22.61 -51.53 26.67
N PRO A 102 -22.99 -52.57 27.45
CA PRO A 102 -24.30 -53.19 27.32
C PRO A 102 -25.39 -52.29 27.90
N TYR A 103 -26.50 -52.19 27.18
CA TYR A 103 -27.72 -51.54 27.65
C TYR A 103 -28.59 -52.55 28.42
N ASN A 104 -28.93 -52.22 29.66
CA ASN A 104 -29.79 -53.06 30.49
C ASN A 104 -31.18 -52.45 30.62
N VAL A 105 -32.16 -53.13 30.03
CA VAL A 105 -33.59 -52.76 30.07
C VAL A 105 -34.21 -53.03 31.45
N ASN A 106 -33.62 -53.91 32.27
CA ASN A 106 -34.22 -54.38 33.52
C ASN A 106 -33.80 -53.52 34.71
N VAL A 107 -34.73 -52.69 35.21
CA VAL A 107 -34.52 -51.70 36.28
C VAL A 107 -34.41 -52.33 37.69
N GLY A 108 -34.57 -53.66 37.86
CA GLY A 108 -34.76 -54.31 39.16
C GLY A 108 -33.82 -55.48 39.53
N GLY A 109 -32.76 -55.74 38.76
CA GLY A 109 -31.84 -56.87 39.01
C GLY A 109 -30.47 -56.42 39.53
N ILE A 110 -29.86 -57.21 40.42
CA ILE A 110 -28.44 -57.05 40.80
C ILE A 110 -27.59 -57.59 39.64
N SER A 111 -27.06 -56.70 38.81
CA SER A 111 -26.05 -57.06 37.80
C SER A 111 -24.65 -56.99 38.41
N LYS A 112 -23.77 -57.94 38.04
CA LYS A 112 -22.35 -57.91 38.40
C LYS A 112 -21.51 -57.10 37.42
N GLU A 113 -22.03 -56.83 36.23
CA GLU A 113 -21.36 -56.06 35.18
C GLU A 113 -21.84 -54.60 35.20
N ASN A 114 -21.01 -53.68 34.70
CA ASN A 114 -21.43 -52.29 34.54
C ASN A 114 -22.24 -52.14 33.25
N PHE A 115 -23.30 -51.33 33.28
CA PHE A 115 -24.27 -51.20 32.20
C PHE A 115 -24.82 -49.78 32.09
N VAL A 116 -25.34 -49.47 30.90
CA VAL A 116 -26.16 -48.28 30.65
C VAL A 116 -27.61 -48.62 30.97
N LYS A 117 -28.31 -47.78 31.75
CA LYS A 117 -29.65 -48.07 32.33
C LYS A 117 -30.73 -47.03 32.02
N GLY A 118 -30.41 -46.04 31.21
CA GLY A 118 -31.35 -45.06 30.70
C GLY A 118 -30.76 -44.42 29.45
N TRP A 119 -31.57 -44.33 28.39
CA TRP A 119 -31.17 -43.76 27.11
C TRP A 119 -32.27 -42.88 26.55
N GLN A 120 -31.95 -41.62 26.27
CA GLN A 120 -32.88 -40.65 25.72
C GLN A 120 -32.26 -39.97 24.49
N SER A 121 -32.70 -40.39 23.30
CA SER A 121 -32.32 -39.75 22.03
C SER A 121 -33.07 -38.44 21.81
N SER A 122 -32.39 -37.44 21.27
CA SER A 122 -32.94 -36.13 20.92
C SER A 122 -32.53 -35.74 19.50
N ALA A 123 -33.49 -35.28 18.70
CA ALA A 123 -33.25 -34.71 17.39
C ALA A 123 -33.90 -33.32 17.31
N GLN A 124 -33.17 -32.34 16.78
CA GLN A 124 -33.63 -30.95 16.69
C GLN A 124 -33.35 -30.35 15.32
N ALA A 125 -34.27 -29.52 14.83
CA ALA A 125 -34.04 -28.74 13.62
C ALA A 125 -32.92 -27.73 13.86
N ARG A 126 -32.00 -27.65 12.89
CA ARG A 126 -30.83 -26.75 12.90
C ARG A 126 -30.60 -26.19 11.50
N PRO A 127 -29.77 -25.12 11.35
CA PRO A 127 -29.43 -24.57 10.05
C PRO A 127 -29.06 -25.67 9.04
N SER A 128 -29.59 -25.54 7.82
CA SER A 128 -29.39 -26.49 6.72
C SER A 128 -28.14 -26.19 5.91
N SER A 129 -27.70 -24.94 5.90
CA SER A 129 -26.47 -24.50 5.25
C SER A 129 -25.87 -23.31 5.99
N ALA A 130 -24.56 -23.10 5.81
CA ALA A 130 -23.87 -21.90 6.23
C ALA A 130 -23.19 -21.24 5.04
N GLN A 131 -23.29 -19.93 4.94
CA GLN A 131 -22.62 -19.09 3.97
C GLN A 131 -21.82 -18.02 4.70
N LEU A 132 -20.50 -18.03 4.53
CA LEU A 132 -19.63 -16.99 5.06
C LEU A 132 -19.06 -16.18 3.90
N LYS A 133 -18.91 -14.87 4.11
CA LYS A 133 -18.34 -13.96 3.13
C LYS A 133 -17.29 -13.05 3.76
N ASP A 134 -16.24 -12.71 3.01
CA ASP A 134 -15.25 -11.71 3.42
C ASP A 134 -14.86 -10.81 2.23
N TYR A 135 -13.97 -9.86 2.47
CA TYR A 135 -13.39 -8.95 1.50
C TYR A 135 -11.87 -8.88 1.65
N SER A 136 -11.15 -8.94 0.54
CA SER A 136 -9.72 -8.62 0.49
C SER A 136 -9.45 -7.52 -0.50
N PHE A 137 -8.80 -6.45 -0.05
CA PHE A 137 -8.39 -5.35 -0.91
C PHE A 137 -7.34 -5.77 -1.96
N LYS A 138 -6.62 -6.88 -1.73
CA LYS A 138 -5.69 -7.47 -2.70
C LYS A 138 -6.42 -8.15 -3.88
N LYS A 139 -7.68 -8.53 -3.69
CA LYS A 139 -8.54 -9.18 -4.71
C LYS A 139 -9.96 -8.60 -4.63
N PRO A 140 -10.17 -7.31 -4.92
CA PRO A 140 -11.41 -6.60 -4.60
C PRO A 140 -12.62 -7.08 -5.40
N ALA A 141 -12.41 -7.64 -6.60
CA ALA A 141 -13.46 -8.22 -7.43
C ALA A 141 -13.84 -9.66 -7.03
N TYR A 142 -13.01 -10.34 -6.23
CA TYR A 142 -13.28 -11.70 -5.81
C TYR A 142 -14.19 -11.71 -4.58
N GLY A 143 -15.31 -12.43 -4.68
CA GLY A 143 -16.38 -12.35 -3.69
C GLY A 143 -16.10 -13.01 -2.33
N PHE A 144 -15.09 -13.90 -2.24
CA PHE A 144 -14.75 -14.68 -1.04
C PHE A 144 -15.98 -15.27 -0.32
N LEU A 145 -16.97 -15.73 -1.08
CA LEU A 145 -18.18 -16.38 -0.57
C LEU A 145 -17.96 -17.89 -0.57
N HIS A 146 -18.11 -18.54 0.57
CA HIS A 146 -18.09 -19.99 0.69
C HIS A 146 -19.37 -20.48 1.32
N GLU A 147 -19.86 -21.61 0.81
CA GLU A 147 -21.07 -22.28 1.26
C GLU A 147 -20.75 -23.71 1.70
N HIS A 148 -21.42 -24.17 2.76
CA HIS A 148 -21.42 -25.55 3.17
C HIS A 148 -22.85 -26.01 3.47
N ALA A 149 -23.22 -27.18 2.97
CA ALA A 149 -24.55 -27.77 3.17
C ALA A 149 -24.49 -28.88 4.23
N GLY A 150 -25.49 -28.92 5.10
CA GLY A 150 -25.60 -29.91 6.15
C GLY A 150 -26.07 -31.26 5.63
N THR A 151 -25.74 -32.32 6.35
CA THR A 151 -26.21 -33.68 6.11
C THR A 151 -27.21 -34.12 7.18
N GLU A 152 -27.88 -35.27 6.99
CA GLU A 152 -28.82 -35.85 7.97
C GLU A 152 -29.91 -34.87 8.41
N MET A 153 -30.64 -34.35 7.44
CA MET A 153 -31.69 -33.34 7.62
C MET A 153 -33.10 -33.94 7.54
N ALA A 154 -33.26 -35.20 7.95
CA ALA A 154 -34.57 -35.83 8.00
C ALA A 154 -35.51 -34.97 8.86
N PHE A 155 -36.76 -34.79 8.40
CA PHE A 155 -37.79 -34.03 9.12
C PHE A 155 -37.54 -32.52 9.30
N GLN A 156 -36.61 -31.91 8.55
CA GLN A 156 -36.46 -30.45 8.44
C GLN A 156 -36.45 -29.97 6.98
N ARG A 157 -36.71 -28.68 6.74
CA ARG A 157 -36.57 -28.06 5.42
C ARG A 157 -35.10 -27.73 5.13
N GLY A 158 -34.70 -27.83 3.87
CA GLY A 158 -33.34 -27.47 3.41
C GLY A 158 -33.11 -25.97 3.20
N THR A 159 -33.97 -25.10 3.73
CA THR A 159 -33.98 -23.65 3.46
C THR A 159 -33.61 -22.80 4.67
N TYR A 160 -33.12 -23.40 5.75
CA TYR A 160 -32.71 -22.71 6.97
C TYR A 160 -31.25 -22.28 6.86
N GLU A 161 -31.02 -21.24 6.07
CA GLU A 161 -29.68 -20.70 5.81
C GLU A 161 -29.14 -19.89 6.99
N HIS A 162 -27.85 -20.06 7.29
CA HIS A 162 -27.08 -19.16 8.15
C HIS A 162 -26.09 -18.36 7.29
N TYR A 163 -26.26 -17.05 7.20
CA TYR A 163 -25.33 -16.15 6.51
C TYR A 163 -24.62 -15.23 7.51
N ASP A 164 -23.31 -15.03 7.35
CA ASP A 164 -22.51 -14.15 8.22
C ASP A 164 -21.39 -13.41 7.46
N TYR A 165 -21.08 -12.19 7.89
CA TYR A 165 -20.00 -11.33 7.38
C TYR A 165 -19.46 -10.46 8.54
N PRO A 166 -18.13 -10.34 8.72
CA PRO A 166 -17.07 -10.93 7.92
C PRO A 166 -16.76 -12.39 8.32
N GLY A 167 -16.38 -13.21 7.34
CA GLY A 167 -16.00 -14.61 7.51
C GLY A 167 -14.61 -14.83 8.14
N ARG A 168 -13.79 -13.76 8.23
CA ARG A 168 -12.45 -13.70 8.84
C ARG A 168 -11.39 -14.56 8.15
N TYR A 169 -11.42 -14.57 6.82
CA TYR A 169 -10.42 -15.24 6.00
C TYR A 169 -10.10 -14.40 4.77
N LYS A 170 -8.86 -14.54 4.27
CA LYS A 170 -8.40 -13.84 3.06
C LYS A 170 -7.95 -14.82 1.96
N SER A 171 -8.23 -16.12 2.13
CA SER A 171 -7.93 -17.19 1.19
C SER A 171 -8.98 -18.30 1.27
N ASP A 172 -9.19 -19.01 0.16
CA ASP A 172 -10.14 -20.13 0.10
C ASP A 172 -9.71 -21.31 0.99
N ALA A 173 -8.40 -21.46 1.20
CA ALA A 173 -7.82 -22.50 2.04
C ALA A 173 -8.25 -22.37 3.52
N ALA A 174 -8.48 -21.14 4.00
CA ALA A 174 -9.05 -20.88 5.32
C ALA A 174 -10.58 -20.75 5.27
N GLY A 175 -11.13 -20.13 4.22
CA GLY A 175 -12.56 -19.85 4.15
C GLY A 175 -13.45 -21.09 4.04
N LYS A 176 -13.04 -22.10 3.25
CA LYS A 176 -13.78 -23.36 3.15
C LYS A 176 -13.93 -24.09 4.49
N PRO A 177 -12.84 -24.38 5.23
CA PRO A 177 -12.96 -25.03 6.54
C PRO A 177 -13.71 -24.17 7.55
N PHE A 178 -13.54 -22.84 7.58
CA PHE A 178 -14.28 -21.97 8.52
C PHE A 178 -15.80 -22.06 8.31
N THR A 179 -16.26 -22.05 7.06
CA THR A 179 -17.70 -22.22 6.75
C THR A 179 -18.20 -23.59 7.17
N GLN A 180 -17.42 -24.65 6.94
CA GLN A 180 -17.74 -25.99 7.39
C GLN A 180 -17.85 -26.06 8.92
N TYR A 181 -16.83 -25.59 9.65
CA TYR A 181 -16.80 -25.61 11.12
C TYR A 181 -17.94 -24.81 11.73
N ARG A 182 -18.32 -23.67 11.12
CA ARG A 182 -19.48 -22.89 11.55
C ARG A 182 -20.76 -23.71 11.45
N LEU A 183 -20.99 -24.40 10.33
CA LEU A 183 -22.18 -25.24 10.18
C LEU A 183 -22.18 -26.43 11.14
N GLU A 184 -21.05 -27.11 11.28
CA GLU A 184 -20.89 -28.25 12.18
C GLU A 184 -21.14 -27.85 13.64
N HIS A 185 -20.69 -26.66 14.06
CA HIS A 185 -21.04 -26.08 15.36
C HIS A 185 -22.55 -25.86 15.50
N LEU A 186 -23.17 -25.19 14.53
CA LEU A 186 -24.61 -24.91 14.55
C LEU A 186 -25.46 -26.19 14.54
N ARG A 187 -24.89 -27.32 14.13
CA ARG A 187 -25.56 -28.63 14.04
C ARG A 187 -25.03 -29.65 15.05
N ARG A 188 -24.16 -29.27 15.99
CA ARG A 188 -23.51 -30.21 16.93
C ARG A 188 -24.48 -30.92 17.87
N ASP A 189 -25.62 -30.29 18.13
CA ASP A 189 -26.69 -30.79 19.00
C ASP A 189 -27.95 -31.20 18.22
N ALA A 190 -27.86 -31.29 16.88
CA ALA A 190 -28.97 -31.68 16.03
C ALA A 190 -29.40 -33.13 16.25
N ILE A 191 -28.46 -34.02 16.59
CA ILE A 191 -28.71 -35.43 16.95
C ILE A 191 -27.81 -35.75 18.15
N THR A 192 -28.40 -35.98 19.31
CA THR A 192 -27.70 -36.29 20.56
C THR A 192 -28.45 -37.38 21.33
N ALA A 193 -27.81 -37.97 22.33
CA ALA A 193 -28.52 -38.73 23.35
C ALA A 193 -27.99 -38.41 24.74
N THR A 194 -28.85 -38.56 25.75
CA THR A 194 -28.46 -38.53 27.17
C THR A 194 -28.60 -39.92 27.75
N ALA A 195 -27.56 -40.37 28.44
CA ALA A 195 -27.47 -41.71 28.99
C ALA A 195 -27.15 -41.69 30.49
N GLN A 196 -27.61 -42.72 31.20
CA GLN A 196 -27.29 -42.96 32.61
C GLN A 196 -26.61 -44.30 32.76
N SER A 197 -25.51 -44.37 33.52
CA SER A 197 -24.80 -45.64 33.75
C SER A 197 -24.19 -45.73 35.14
N ASN A 198 -23.66 -46.92 35.46
CA ASN A 198 -22.76 -47.16 36.59
C ASN A 198 -21.31 -47.44 36.12
N VAL A 199 -20.97 -47.12 34.86
CA VAL A 199 -19.66 -47.41 34.24
C VAL A 199 -18.64 -46.34 34.66
N PRO A 200 -17.64 -46.63 35.51
CA PRO A 200 -16.71 -45.61 36.02
C PRO A 200 -15.76 -45.03 34.97
N GLN A 201 -15.57 -45.73 33.84
CA GLN A 201 -14.66 -45.33 32.76
C GLN A 201 -15.21 -44.22 31.87
N VAL A 202 -16.51 -43.90 31.95
CA VAL A 202 -17.14 -42.87 31.11
C VAL A 202 -16.54 -41.51 31.41
N GLN A 203 -15.95 -40.89 30.39
CA GLN A 203 -15.34 -39.57 30.46
C GLN A 203 -15.56 -38.80 29.15
N PRO A 204 -15.64 -37.46 29.17
CA PRO A 204 -15.71 -36.66 27.94
C PRO A 204 -14.53 -36.93 27.00
N GLY A 205 -14.80 -37.06 25.70
CA GLY A 205 -13.83 -37.45 24.69
C GLY A 205 -13.65 -38.97 24.51
N MET A 206 -14.40 -39.80 25.25
CA MET A 206 -14.40 -41.25 25.08
C MET A 206 -15.28 -41.67 23.90
N LEU A 207 -14.73 -42.53 23.03
CA LEU A 207 -15.49 -43.24 21.99
C LEU A 207 -15.77 -44.68 22.46
N PHE A 208 -17.03 -45.12 22.37
CA PHE A 208 -17.49 -46.44 22.81
C PHE A 208 -18.60 -46.99 21.91
N ASP A 209 -18.80 -48.30 21.94
CA ASP A 209 -19.90 -48.97 21.24
C ASP A 209 -21.04 -49.25 22.22
N LEU A 210 -22.25 -48.79 21.92
CA LEU A 210 -23.45 -49.23 22.65
C LEU A 210 -23.96 -50.54 22.03
N VAL A 211 -24.24 -51.53 22.88
CA VAL A 211 -24.78 -52.83 22.46
C VAL A 211 -26.02 -53.20 23.29
N ASP A 212 -26.81 -54.14 22.77
CA ASP A 212 -28.02 -54.69 23.41
C ASP A 212 -29.16 -53.68 23.67
N HIS A 213 -29.17 -52.53 22.99
CA HIS A 213 -30.30 -51.60 23.03
C HIS A 213 -31.46 -52.12 22.16
N PRO A 214 -32.74 -52.04 22.61
CA PRO A 214 -33.89 -52.53 21.83
C PRO A 214 -34.11 -51.84 20.48
N ASP A 215 -33.64 -50.60 20.34
CA ASP A 215 -33.59 -49.88 19.06
C ASP A 215 -32.22 -50.06 18.42
N GLU A 216 -32.18 -50.86 17.34
CA GLU A 216 -30.97 -51.18 16.58
C GLU A 216 -30.26 -49.95 15.99
N THR A 217 -30.97 -48.85 15.75
CA THR A 217 -30.34 -47.61 15.26
C THR A 217 -29.43 -46.95 16.31
N THR A 218 -29.59 -47.35 17.58
CA THR A 218 -28.80 -46.86 18.71
C THR A 218 -27.60 -47.77 19.01
N ASN A 219 -27.60 -49.02 18.53
CA ASN A 219 -26.49 -49.97 18.67
C ASN A 219 -25.35 -49.62 17.71
N ARG A 220 -24.50 -48.67 18.11
CA ARG A 220 -23.45 -48.07 17.28
C ARG A 220 -22.38 -47.40 18.13
N ASP A 221 -21.41 -46.79 17.45
CA ASP A 221 -20.37 -45.97 18.02
C ASP A 221 -20.87 -44.57 18.44
N TRP A 222 -20.51 -44.20 19.67
CA TRP A 222 -20.89 -42.92 20.29
C TRP A 222 -19.66 -42.23 20.89
N VAL A 223 -19.66 -40.90 20.86
CA VAL A 223 -18.66 -40.06 21.53
C VAL A 223 -19.29 -39.33 22.69
N VAL A 224 -18.69 -39.43 23.87
CA VAL A 224 -19.12 -38.72 25.08
C VAL A 224 -18.69 -37.25 25.00
N VAL A 225 -19.66 -36.34 25.03
CA VAL A 225 -19.43 -34.88 24.96
C VAL A 225 -19.35 -34.25 26.35
N SER A 226 -20.17 -34.72 27.29
CA SER A 226 -20.14 -34.28 28.68
C SER A 226 -20.52 -35.44 29.62
N ALA A 227 -20.01 -35.41 30.84
CA ALA A 227 -20.35 -36.38 31.87
C ALA A 227 -20.42 -35.70 33.24
N GLN A 228 -21.41 -36.09 34.03
CA GLN A 228 -21.57 -35.74 35.43
C GLN A 228 -21.55 -37.03 36.23
N CYS A 229 -20.60 -37.14 37.16
CA CYS A 229 -20.41 -38.33 37.99
C CYS A 229 -20.76 -38.02 39.44
N GLU A 230 -21.45 -38.95 40.10
CA GLU A 230 -21.80 -38.90 41.51
C GLU A 230 -21.42 -40.23 42.17
N GLY A 231 -20.66 -40.16 43.26
CA GLY A 231 -20.28 -41.32 44.06
C GLY A 231 -20.64 -41.11 45.52
N THR A 232 -21.23 -42.12 46.14
CA THR A 232 -21.54 -42.12 47.58
C THR A 232 -20.88 -43.32 48.25
N GLN A 233 -20.20 -43.06 49.38
CA GLN A 233 -19.55 -44.09 50.19
C GLN A 233 -20.00 -43.96 51.65
N PRO A 234 -21.17 -44.52 52.01
CA PRO A 234 -21.73 -44.40 53.36
C PRO A 234 -20.82 -44.95 54.47
N GLN A 235 -19.98 -45.94 54.13
CA GLN A 235 -19.10 -46.65 55.07
C GLN A 235 -17.81 -45.88 55.44
N ALA A 236 -17.56 -44.71 54.84
CA ALA A 236 -16.34 -43.94 55.09
C ALA A 236 -16.39 -43.06 56.37
N LEU A 237 -17.57 -42.91 56.99
CA LEU A 237 -17.75 -42.18 58.25
C LEU A 237 -17.65 -43.16 59.43
N GLU A 238 -16.53 -43.12 60.17
CA GLU A 238 -16.28 -44.04 61.30
C GLU A 238 -17.30 -43.91 62.46
N GLU A 239 -17.92 -42.73 62.65
CA GLU A 239 -18.86 -42.47 63.76
C GLU A 239 -20.34 -42.70 63.42
N ALA A 240 -20.68 -42.82 62.13
CA ALA A 240 -22.02 -43.16 61.66
C ALA A 240 -21.88 -44.37 60.77
N GLY A 241 -22.03 -45.57 61.35
CA GLY A 241 -22.14 -46.83 60.62
C GLY A 241 -23.38 -46.83 59.72
N GLY A 242 -23.34 -46.05 58.64
CA GLY A 242 -24.41 -45.93 57.68
C GLY A 242 -24.59 -47.26 56.98
N GLU A 243 -25.74 -47.91 57.18
CA GLU A 243 -26.15 -49.05 56.38
C GLU A 243 -26.32 -48.59 54.92
N GLY A 244 -25.57 -49.19 54.00
CA GLY A 244 -25.61 -48.87 52.57
C GLY A 244 -24.40 -49.40 51.80
N MET A 245 -24.59 -49.70 50.51
CA MET A 245 -23.50 -50.06 49.61
C MET A 245 -22.85 -48.80 49.02
N THR A 246 -21.56 -48.85 48.71
CA THR A 246 -20.90 -47.83 47.88
C THR A 246 -21.57 -47.80 46.51
N THR A 247 -22.04 -46.63 46.08
CA THR A 247 -22.68 -46.48 44.77
C THR A 247 -21.96 -45.45 43.90
N PHE A 248 -21.94 -45.71 42.61
CA PHE A 248 -21.42 -44.79 41.60
C PHE A 248 -22.44 -44.71 40.46
N HIS A 249 -22.75 -43.49 40.05
CA HIS A 249 -23.66 -43.21 38.96
C HIS A 249 -23.10 -42.07 38.13
N ASN A 250 -23.32 -42.13 36.82
CA ASN A 250 -23.07 -41.00 35.94
C ASN A 250 -24.26 -40.74 35.02
N THR A 251 -24.38 -39.48 34.62
CA THR A 251 -25.23 -39.03 33.53
C THR A 251 -24.33 -38.37 32.50
N PHE A 252 -24.44 -38.75 31.25
CA PHE A 252 -23.56 -38.26 30.20
C PHE A 252 -24.32 -38.00 28.90
N SER A 253 -23.82 -37.05 28.11
CA SER A 253 -24.36 -36.73 26.79
C SER A 253 -23.43 -37.26 25.70
N VAL A 254 -24.02 -37.73 24.61
CA VAL A 254 -23.30 -38.32 23.50
C VAL A 254 -23.77 -37.79 22.15
N ILE A 255 -22.88 -37.89 21.17
CA ILE A 255 -23.19 -37.74 19.74
C ILE A 255 -22.76 -39.00 18.98
N PRO A 256 -23.37 -39.30 17.82
CA PRO A 256 -22.89 -40.37 16.95
C PRO A 256 -21.44 -40.10 16.53
N ALA A 257 -20.56 -41.11 16.58
CA ALA A 257 -19.12 -40.86 16.43
C ALA A 257 -18.69 -40.31 15.06
N HIS A 258 -19.43 -40.65 14.00
CA HIS A 258 -19.20 -40.14 12.64
C HIS A 258 -19.52 -38.64 12.49
N ARG A 259 -20.26 -38.04 13.43
CA ARG A 259 -20.60 -36.62 13.38
C ARG A 259 -19.50 -35.80 14.04
N PRO A 260 -19.04 -34.72 13.39
CA PRO A 260 -18.06 -33.83 13.99
C PRO A 260 -18.69 -33.07 15.17
N TRP A 261 -17.88 -32.82 16.17
CA TRP A 261 -18.21 -31.88 17.25
C TRP A 261 -17.36 -30.63 17.12
N ARG A 262 -17.99 -29.46 17.24
CA ARG A 262 -17.29 -28.17 17.22
C ARG A 262 -17.58 -27.38 18.50
N PRO A 263 -16.54 -26.75 19.08
CA PRO A 263 -16.71 -25.89 20.24
C PRO A 263 -17.59 -24.67 19.91
N THR A 264 -18.03 -23.97 20.94
CA THR A 264 -18.82 -22.74 20.75
C THR A 264 -17.89 -21.63 20.30
N PRO A 265 -18.13 -20.95 19.15
CA PRO A 265 -17.40 -19.76 18.79
C PRO A 265 -17.58 -18.70 19.86
N GLN A 266 -16.49 -18.28 20.49
CA GLN A 266 -16.53 -17.19 21.47
C GLN A 266 -16.63 -15.84 20.75
N PRO A 267 -17.37 -14.86 21.30
CA PRO A 267 -17.37 -13.50 20.75
C PRO A 267 -15.94 -12.97 20.72
N LYS A 268 -15.52 -12.43 19.58
CA LYS A 268 -14.20 -11.78 19.51
C LYS A 268 -14.23 -10.50 20.34
N PRO A 269 -13.16 -10.19 21.10
CA PRO A 269 -13.08 -8.91 21.79
C PRO A 269 -13.20 -7.77 20.77
N CYS A 270 -13.98 -6.74 21.14
CA CYS A 270 -14.27 -5.61 20.27
C CYS A 270 -13.50 -4.38 20.75
N VAL A 271 -12.83 -3.70 19.82
CA VAL A 271 -12.25 -2.38 20.07
C VAL A 271 -13.35 -1.33 19.89
N HIS A 272 -13.91 -0.87 21.01
CA HIS A 272 -15.08 0.02 21.01
C HIS A 272 -14.89 1.38 20.31
N GLY A 273 -13.65 1.83 20.13
CA GLY A 273 -13.37 3.10 19.48
C GLY A 273 -11.94 3.16 18.94
N PRO A 274 -11.62 4.17 18.12
CA PRO A 274 -10.29 4.33 17.56
C PRO A 274 -9.24 4.52 18.67
N GLN A 275 -8.01 4.12 18.36
CA GLN A 275 -6.87 4.22 19.27
C GLN A 275 -5.73 4.97 18.63
N ILE A 276 -4.87 5.54 19.46
CA ILE A 276 -3.62 6.14 19.01
C ILE A 276 -2.57 5.03 18.82
N ALA A 277 -1.80 5.13 17.75
CA ALA A 277 -0.59 4.34 17.52
C ALA A 277 0.51 5.23 16.93
N ILE A 278 1.76 4.80 17.07
CA ILE A 278 2.92 5.49 16.50
C ILE A 278 3.42 4.71 15.29
N VAL A 279 3.69 5.40 14.19
CA VAL A 279 4.23 4.77 12.97
C VAL A 279 5.66 4.30 13.21
N THR A 280 5.98 3.08 12.81
CA THR A 280 7.30 2.44 13.00
C THR A 280 7.89 1.94 11.69
N GLY A 281 9.19 1.64 11.73
CA GLY A 281 9.94 1.07 10.62
C GLY A 281 11.38 0.75 11.02
N PRO A 282 12.24 0.38 10.06
CA PRO A 282 13.64 0.08 10.30
C PRO A 282 14.41 1.28 10.86
N ASP A 283 15.49 0.99 11.59
CA ASP A 283 16.39 2.03 12.10
C ASP A 283 17.04 2.82 10.95
N GLY A 284 17.17 4.13 11.12
CA GLY A 284 17.73 5.04 10.12
C GLY A 284 16.80 5.44 8.96
N GLU A 285 15.59 4.88 8.87
CA GLU A 285 14.60 5.27 7.87
C GLU A 285 13.64 6.35 8.40
N GLU A 286 13.23 7.28 7.53
CA GLU A 286 12.18 8.27 7.85
C GLU A 286 10.80 7.83 7.36
N ILE A 287 10.74 7.05 6.28
CA ILE A 287 9.50 6.64 5.62
C ILE A 287 9.56 5.14 5.34
N PHE A 288 8.61 4.38 5.88
CA PHE A 288 8.53 2.94 5.65
C PHE A 288 7.11 2.54 5.23
N CYS A 289 6.93 2.29 3.93
CA CYS A 289 5.65 1.87 3.36
C CYS A 289 5.82 0.81 2.27
N ASP A 290 4.73 0.09 1.98
CA ASP A 290 4.68 -0.88 0.88
C ASP A 290 4.07 -0.32 -0.40
N GLU A 291 3.90 -1.18 -1.42
CA GLU A 291 3.30 -0.84 -2.73
C GLU A 291 1.87 -0.28 -2.67
N HIS A 292 1.20 -0.40 -1.52
CA HIS A 292 -0.16 0.09 -1.29
C HIS A 292 -0.20 1.33 -0.39
N GLY A 293 0.95 1.90 -0.03
CA GLY A 293 1.04 3.04 0.90
C GLY A 293 0.61 2.68 2.33
N ARG A 294 0.71 1.40 2.72
CA ARG A 294 0.47 0.92 4.08
C ARG A 294 1.69 1.21 4.94
N VAL A 295 1.48 1.39 6.24
CA VAL A 295 2.55 1.62 7.23
C VAL A 295 2.48 0.57 8.33
N LYS A 296 3.54 0.44 9.12
CA LYS A 296 3.53 -0.32 10.38
C LYS A 296 3.37 0.63 11.56
N VAL A 297 2.79 0.12 12.64
CA VAL A 297 2.48 0.92 13.84
C VAL A 297 2.77 0.16 15.12
N GLN A 298 3.15 0.88 16.17
CA GLN A 298 3.23 0.38 17.54
C GLN A 298 2.04 0.92 18.34
N PHE A 299 1.27 0.03 18.95
CA PHE A 299 0.21 0.41 19.88
C PHE A 299 0.78 0.63 21.29
N PRO A 300 0.28 1.63 22.06
CA PRO A 300 0.75 1.89 23.42
C PRO A 300 0.55 0.73 24.41
N TRP A 301 -0.43 -0.14 24.16
CA TRP A 301 -0.71 -1.32 24.99
C TRP A 301 0.12 -2.54 24.59
N ASP A 302 0.79 -2.52 23.44
CA ASP A 302 1.68 -3.61 23.06
C ASP A 302 3.03 -3.44 23.77
N ARG A 303 3.28 -4.38 24.69
CA ARG A 303 4.46 -4.42 25.56
C ARG A 303 5.60 -5.25 25.00
N TYR A 304 5.37 -5.96 23.89
CA TYR A 304 6.32 -6.92 23.32
C TYR A 304 6.99 -6.39 22.05
N GLY A 305 6.38 -5.42 21.36
CA GLY A 305 6.98 -4.75 20.22
C GLY A 305 8.18 -3.86 20.61
N ASN A 306 9.18 -3.80 19.73
CA ASN A 306 10.39 -3.01 19.91
C ASN A 306 10.33 -1.64 19.21
N SER A 307 9.15 -1.22 18.74
CA SER A 307 8.96 -0.02 17.91
C SER A 307 9.76 -0.03 16.60
N ASP A 308 9.95 -1.21 16.01
CA ASP A 308 10.70 -1.46 14.77
C ASP A 308 9.77 -1.89 13.61
N ASP A 309 10.36 -2.42 12.53
CA ASP A 309 9.66 -2.98 11.38
C ASP A 309 8.96 -4.31 11.68
N ALA A 310 9.08 -4.89 12.87
CA ALA A 310 8.34 -6.08 13.30
C ALA A 310 7.15 -5.75 14.22
N SER A 311 6.91 -4.47 14.56
CA SER A 311 5.87 -4.03 15.52
C SER A 311 4.44 -4.47 15.16
N SER A 312 4.08 -4.43 13.88
CA SER A 312 2.73 -4.83 13.43
C SER A 312 2.71 -5.39 12.01
N CYS A 313 1.52 -5.82 11.59
CA CYS A 313 1.21 -6.01 10.18
C CYS A 313 1.17 -4.67 9.41
N TRP A 314 1.05 -4.77 8.09
CA TRP A 314 0.85 -3.60 7.23
C TRP A 314 -0.56 -3.04 7.35
N VAL A 315 -0.67 -1.83 7.90
CA VAL A 315 -1.93 -1.13 8.15
C VAL A 315 -2.23 -0.12 7.03
N ARG A 316 -3.42 -0.22 6.42
CA ARG A 316 -3.84 0.74 5.38
C ARG A 316 -4.07 2.12 5.96
N VAL A 317 -3.78 3.15 5.16
CA VAL A 317 -3.94 4.55 5.54
C VAL A 317 -5.04 5.19 4.71
N SER A 318 -6.07 5.69 5.38
CA SER A 318 -7.12 6.51 4.78
C SER A 318 -6.52 7.77 4.16
N GLN A 319 -6.98 8.10 2.95
CA GLN A 319 -6.57 9.30 2.22
C GLN A 319 -7.75 10.27 2.11
N GLY A 320 -7.48 11.57 1.98
CA GLY A 320 -8.54 12.57 1.79
C GLY A 320 -9.36 12.36 0.51
N TRP A 321 -8.76 11.78 -0.52
CA TRP A 321 -9.40 11.39 -1.78
C TRP A 321 -8.60 10.27 -2.45
N ALA A 322 -9.22 9.16 -2.83
CA ALA A 322 -8.55 8.06 -3.51
C ALA A 322 -9.39 7.48 -4.66
N GLY A 323 -8.91 7.64 -5.89
CA GLY A 323 -9.51 7.10 -7.12
C GLY A 323 -8.53 6.21 -7.90
N GLY A 324 -8.97 5.68 -9.03
CA GLY A 324 -8.14 4.85 -9.91
C GLY A 324 -7.04 5.68 -10.58
N GLN A 325 -5.84 5.72 -9.99
CA GLN A 325 -4.69 6.53 -10.42
C GLN A 325 -4.83 8.06 -10.28
N TYR A 326 -5.74 8.53 -9.42
CA TYR A 326 -5.87 9.96 -9.08
C TYR A 326 -6.28 10.13 -7.61
N GLY A 327 -6.06 11.32 -7.04
CA GLY A 327 -6.41 11.65 -5.66
C GLY A 327 -5.23 12.18 -4.85
N MET A 328 -5.32 12.06 -3.53
CA MET A 328 -4.30 12.48 -2.57
C MET A 328 -3.51 11.28 -2.06
N MET A 329 -2.20 11.45 -1.90
CA MET A 329 -1.34 10.48 -1.22
C MET A 329 -0.41 11.22 -0.27
N ALA A 330 -0.64 11.06 1.02
CA ALA A 330 0.26 11.54 2.06
C ALA A 330 0.58 10.37 3.00
N ILE A 331 1.81 9.89 2.96
CA ILE A 331 2.24 8.71 3.73
C ILE A 331 2.71 9.18 5.11
N PRO A 332 2.17 8.64 6.22
CA PRO A 332 2.70 8.89 7.56
C PRO A 332 4.18 8.48 7.66
N ARG A 333 5.02 9.33 8.24
CA ARG A 333 6.44 9.03 8.48
C ARG A 333 6.63 8.29 9.80
N ILE A 334 7.78 7.64 9.97
CA ILE A 334 8.17 6.99 11.22
C ILE A 334 8.16 8.03 12.35
N GLY A 335 7.61 7.67 13.51
CA GLY A 335 7.40 8.56 14.65
C GLY A 335 6.13 9.40 14.60
N HIS A 336 5.39 9.41 13.49
CA HIS A 336 4.10 10.12 13.44
C HIS A 336 3.03 9.41 14.28
N GLU A 337 2.23 10.21 14.99
CA GLU A 337 1.05 9.75 15.70
C GLU A 337 -0.13 9.62 14.73
N VAL A 338 -0.79 8.45 14.75
CA VAL A 338 -1.93 8.13 13.89
C VAL A 338 -3.11 7.62 14.70
N ILE A 339 -4.31 7.90 14.21
CA ILE A 339 -5.56 7.34 14.73
C ILE A 339 -5.85 6.06 13.95
N VAL A 340 -5.93 4.93 14.66
CA VAL A 340 -6.21 3.61 14.13
C VAL A 340 -7.63 3.19 14.53
N SER A 341 -8.49 2.98 13.54
CA SER A 341 -9.78 2.32 13.70
C SER A 341 -9.64 0.83 13.41
N PHE A 342 -10.66 0.06 13.78
CA PHE A 342 -10.69 -1.40 13.60
C PHE A 342 -11.96 -1.77 12.83
N LEU A 343 -11.83 -2.44 11.69
CA LEU A 343 -12.99 -2.82 10.86
C LEU A 343 -13.87 -3.82 11.64
N GLU A 344 -15.18 -3.55 11.73
CA GLU A 344 -16.12 -4.31 12.58
C GLU A 344 -15.71 -4.39 14.07
N GLY A 345 -14.86 -3.45 14.53
CA GLY A 345 -14.28 -3.49 15.87
C GLY A 345 -13.27 -4.63 16.08
N ASP A 346 -12.88 -5.34 15.03
CA ASP A 346 -11.97 -6.50 15.10
C ASP A 346 -10.51 -6.05 15.33
N PRO A 347 -9.88 -6.40 16.47
CA PRO A 347 -8.48 -6.08 16.76
C PRO A 347 -7.48 -6.52 15.67
N ASP A 348 -7.83 -7.55 14.89
CA ASP A 348 -6.98 -8.09 13.83
C ASP A 348 -7.08 -7.30 12.51
N GLN A 349 -7.98 -6.32 12.42
CA GLN A 349 -8.24 -5.54 11.21
C GLN A 349 -8.04 -4.02 11.43
N PRO A 350 -6.82 -3.58 11.79
CA PRO A 350 -6.51 -2.18 11.95
C PRO A 350 -6.55 -1.42 10.60
N ILE A 351 -6.96 -0.16 10.65
CA ILE A 351 -6.89 0.80 9.55
C ILE A 351 -6.63 2.20 10.11
N VAL A 352 -5.62 2.91 9.59
CA VAL A 352 -5.35 4.29 9.96
C VAL A 352 -6.42 5.19 9.33
N THR A 353 -7.13 5.96 10.14
CA THR A 353 -8.25 6.82 9.73
C THR A 353 -8.01 8.31 9.97
N GLY A 354 -6.96 8.66 10.71
CA GLY A 354 -6.63 10.05 11.01
C GLY A 354 -5.21 10.23 11.54
N ARG A 355 -4.87 11.49 11.81
CA ARG A 355 -3.58 11.96 12.31
C ARG A 355 -3.79 13.09 13.29
N THR A 356 -2.90 13.22 14.26
CA THR A 356 -2.96 14.24 15.30
C THR A 356 -1.58 14.82 15.56
N TYR A 357 -1.55 16.12 15.84
CA TYR A 357 -0.39 16.76 16.48
C TYR A 357 -0.46 16.50 17.98
N HIS A 358 0.71 16.46 18.63
CA HIS A 358 0.85 16.27 20.08
C HIS A 358 1.96 17.19 20.62
N ALA A 359 2.35 17.04 21.89
CA ALA A 359 3.24 17.99 22.57
C ALA A 359 4.63 18.16 21.92
N THR A 360 5.15 17.11 21.27
CA THR A 360 6.46 17.12 20.59
C THR A 360 6.35 17.23 19.08
N ASN A 361 5.33 16.64 18.46
CA ASN A 361 4.97 16.89 17.06
C ASN A 361 3.93 18.00 16.98
N VAL A 362 4.38 19.25 16.88
CA VAL A 362 3.54 20.45 16.91
C VAL A 362 3.11 20.90 15.51
N PRO A 363 2.00 21.65 15.38
CA PRO A 363 1.60 22.23 14.09
C PRO A 363 2.68 23.14 13.46
N PRO A 364 2.69 23.32 12.13
CA PRO A 364 3.72 24.08 11.41
C PRO A 364 3.88 25.55 11.84
N TYR A 365 2.83 26.12 12.43
CA TYR A 365 2.82 27.46 12.99
C TYR A 365 2.32 27.43 14.44
N PRO A 366 2.87 28.24 15.36
CA PRO A 366 2.43 28.29 16.74
C PRO A 366 0.94 28.67 16.85
N LEU A 367 0.19 27.86 17.60
CA LEU A 367 -1.20 28.11 17.97
C LEU A 367 -1.29 28.53 19.45
N PRO A 368 -2.24 29.42 19.81
CA PRO A 368 -3.36 29.95 19.01
C PRO A 368 -3.04 31.22 18.20
N ALA A 369 -1.79 31.68 18.18
CA ALA A 369 -1.41 32.95 17.53
C ALA A 369 -1.78 32.99 16.04
N ASN A 370 -1.62 31.87 15.33
CA ASN A 370 -1.86 31.76 13.88
C ASN A 370 -3.15 31.00 13.54
N LYS A 371 -4.21 31.14 14.35
CA LYS A 371 -5.48 30.39 14.22
C LYS A 371 -6.26 30.63 12.93
N THR A 372 -5.94 31.68 12.17
CA THR A 372 -6.55 32.07 10.89
C THR A 372 -5.81 31.49 9.68
N ARG A 373 -4.78 30.67 9.90
CA ARG A 373 -3.99 30.07 8.81
C ARG A 373 -4.43 28.65 8.50
N THR A 374 -4.62 28.37 7.21
CA THR A 374 -4.77 27.02 6.66
C THR A 374 -3.52 26.64 5.88
N VAL A 375 -2.92 25.49 6.18
CA VAL A 375 -1.55 25.15 5.72
C VAL A 375 -1.44 23.71 5.24
N LEU A 376 -0.84 23.55 4.06
CA LEU A 376 -0.27 22.28 3.57
C LEU A 376 1.24 22.47 3.45
N ARG A 377 1.99 21.97 4.43
CA ARG A 377 3.47 21.99 4.45
C ARG A 377 4.00 20.56 4.36
N THR A 378 4.96 20.33 3.46
CA THR A 378 5.74 19.08 3.39
C THR A 378 7.11 19.26 4.02
N GLU A 379 7.92 18.22 4.09
CA GLU A 379 9.29 18.29 4.61
C GLU A 379 10.21 17.57 3.62
N THR A 380 11.38 18.14 3.32
CA THR A 380 12.40 17.48 2.52
C THR A 380 12.76 16.14 3.17
N HIS A 381 12.78 15.06 2.38
CA HIS A 381 13.24 13.77 2.86
C HIS A 381 14.76 13.70 2.77
N GLN A 382 15.44 13.21 3.81
CA GLN A 382 16.91 13.12 3.87
C GLN A 382 17.63 14.47 3.60
N GLY A 383 17.05 15.57 4.10
CA GLY A 383 17.60 16.91 3.93
C GLY A 383 16.76 17.96 4.64
N GLU A 384 17.17 19.23 4.53
CA GLU A 384 16.48 20.35 5.16
C GLU A 384 15.53 21.07 4.18
N GLY A 385 14.48 21.69 4.72
CA GLY A 385 13.56 22.53 3.95
C GLY A 385 12.16 21.94 3.77
N PHE A 386 11.30 22.67 3.06
CA PHE A 386 9.89 22.33 2.90
C PHE A 386 9.26 22.96 1.66
N ASN A 387 8.19 22.33 1.15
CA ASN A 387 7.26 23.00 0.23
C ASN A 387 6.01 23.39 1.01
N GLU A 388 5.39 24.51 0.66
CA GLU A 388 4.20 25.00 1.37
C GLU A 388 3.18 25.65 0.43
N LEU A 389 1.91 25.34 0.69
CA LEU A 389 0.76 26.14 0.29
C LEU A 389 0.04 26.61 1.56
N ARG A 390 -0.05 27.92 1.75
CA ARG A 390 -0.68 28.54 2.93
C ARG A 390 -1.71 29.58 2.51
N PHE A 391 -2.80 29.63 3.25
CA PHE A 391 -3.84 30.66 3.19
C PHE A 391 -3.90 31.37 4.55
N GLU A 392 -3.86 32.70 4.56
CA GLU A 392 -4.12 33.58 5.70
C GLU A 392 -5.48 34.24 5.49
N ASP A 393 -6.40 34.05 6.45
CA ASP A 393 -7.78 34.55 6.37
C ASP A 393 -8.05 35.72 7.34
N GLN A 394 -7.03 36.28 7.98
CA GLN A 394 -7.18 37.46 8.83
C GLN A 394 -7.57 38.69 7.99
N ALA A 395 -8.72 39.28 8.31
CA ALA A 395 -9.26 40.43 7.58
C ALA A 395 -8.27 41.60 7.48
N GLY A 396 -8.05 42.09 6.25
CA GLY A 396 -7.10 43.15 5.93
C GLY A 396 -5.64 42.69 5.83
N GLN A 397 -5.38 41.40 6.00
CA GLN A 397 -4.06 40.76 5.93
C GLN A 397 -4.13 39.43 5.16
N GLU A 398 -5.17 39.24 4.33
CA GLU A 398 -5.39 38.01 3.60
C GLU A 398 -4.24 37.73 2.63
N GLU A 399 -3.77 36.49 2.58
CA GLU A 399 -2.61 36.11 1.78
C GLU A 399 -2.71 34.66 1.29
N ILE A 400 -2.26 34.42 0.06
CA ILE A 400 -1.90 33.08 -0.42
C ILE A 400 -0.38 33.04 -0.57
N TYR A 401 0.26 32.13 0.15
CA TYR A 401 1.70 31.91 0.10
C TYR A 401 2.01 30.55 -0.53
N VAL A 402 2.87 30.56 -1.55
CA VAL A 402 3.36 29.38 -2.25
C VAL A 402 4.88 29.35 -2.14
N HIS A 403 5.43 28.30 -1.54
CA HIS A 403 6.86 28.08 -1.41
C HIS A 403 7.26 26.76 -2.07
N ALA A 404 8.22 26.83 -3.00
CA ALA A 404 8.88 25.67 -3.58
C ALA A 404 10.33 25.63 -3.08
N GLN A 405 10.74 24.52 -2.47
CA GLN A 405 12.09 24.37 -1.92
C GLN A 405 13.18 24.36 -3.00
N LYS A 406 12.83 23.99 -4.24
CA LYS A 406 13.75 23.88 -5.37
C LYS A 406 13.12 24.36 -6.67
N ASP A 407 12.54 23.46 -7.45
CA ASP A 407 11.97 23.78 -8.76
C ASP A 407 10.45 23.96 -8.67
N MET A 408 9.91 25.01 -9.30
CA MET A 408 8.46 25.19 -9.49
C MET A 408 8.13 25.13 -10.98
N ASN A 409 7.50 24.03 -11.39
CA ASN A 409 7.03 23.84 -12.77
C ASN A 409 5.52 24.08 -12.85
N LEU A 410 5.08 24.94 -13.77
CA LEU A 410 3.67 25.19 -14.06
C LEU A 410 3.38 24.93 -15.54
N LEU A 411 2.59 23.90 -15.81
CA LEU A 411 2.09 23.55 -17.14
C LEU A 411 0.59 23.90 -17.22
N VAL A 412 0.21 24.71 -18.20
CA VAL A 412 -1.18 25.09 -18.47
C VAL A 412 -1.50 24.68 -19.90
N GLU A 413 -2.42 23.73 -20.07
CA GLU A 413 -2.75 23.13 -21.38
C GLU A 413 -3.59 24.03 -22.29
N ASN A 414 -4.18 25.10 -21.74
CA ASN A 414 -4.98 26.06 -22.49
C ASN A 414 -4.63 27.50 -22.10
N ASP A 415 -5.48 28.18 -21.33
CA ASP A 415 -5.30 29.60 -21.03
C ASP A 415 -4.92 29.83 -19.56
N ARG A 416 -3.89 30.64 -19.33
CA ARG A 416 -3.60 31.26 -18.02
C ARG A 416 -4.04 32.72 -18.05
N LYS A 417 -4.76 33.16 -17.03
CA LYS A 417 -5.19 34.55 -16.86
C LYS A 417 -4.82 35.06 -15.47
N ASP A 418 -3.98 36.08 -15.43
CA ASP A 418 -3.64 36.79 -14.20
C ASP A 418 -4.33 38.16 -14.19
N ASN A 419 -5.05 38.49 -13.11
CA ASN A 419 -5.69 39.79 -12.92
C ASN A 419 -5.27 40.40 -11.59
N ILE A 420 -4.24 41.24 -11.61
CA ILE A 420 -3.68 41.90 -10.44
C ILE A 420 -4.28 43.30 -10.34
N LYS A 421 -5.01 43.56 -9.24
CA LYS A 421 -5.72 44.84 -9.03
C LYS A 421 -4.85 45.98 -8.51
N HIS A 422 -3.69 45.64 -7.97
CA HIS A 422 -2.73 46.61 -7.44
C HIS A 422 -1.37 46.36 -8.11
N ASP A 423 -0.36 45.93 -7.36
CA ASP A 423 1.00 45.80 -7.89
C ASP A 423 1.41 44.34 -8.11
N LEU A 424 2.24 44.12 -9.14
CA LEU A 424 2.99 42.89 -9.36
C LEU A 424 4.47 43.18 -9.19
N HIS A 425 5.09 42.52 -8.20
CA HIS A 425 6.53 42.51 -8.02
C HIS A 425 7.10 41.17 -8.50
N LEU A 426 8.09 41.23 -9.39
CA LEU A 426 8.85 40.06 -9.85
C LEU A 426 10.33 40.33 -9.61
N ASP A 427 10.95 39.50 -8.78
CA ASP A 427 12.40 39.50 -8.55
C ASP A 427 12.98 38.18 -9.07
N VAL A 428 14.04 38.28 -9.88
CA VAL A 428 14.73 37.15 -10.50
C VAL A 428 16.23 37.38 -10.33
N GLU A 429 16.84 36.64 -9.40
CA GLU A 429 18.24 36.85 -9.02
C GLU A 429 19.25 36.46 -10.10
N ASN A 430 18.86 35.55 -11.01
CA ASN A 430 19.71 35.08 -12.09
C ASN A 430 19.09 35.44 -13.46
N GLU A 431 18.60 34.44 -14.21
CA GLU A 431 18.16 34.64 -15.58
C GLU A 431 16.64 34.51 -15.71
N ARG A 432 16.01 35.45 -16.42
CA ARG A 432 14.65 35.32 -16.92
C ARG A 432 14.69 34.97 -18.41
N PHE A 433 14.20 33.80 -18.75
CA PHE A 433 14.09 33.34 -20.14
C PHE A 433 12.63 33.34 -20.61
N GLN A 434 12.36 33.84 -21.83
CA GLN A 434 11.02 33.84 -22.44
C GLN A 434 11.08 33.48 -23.93
N HIS A 435 10.14 32.66 -24.40
CA HIS A 435 9.96 32.35 -25.82
C HIS A 435 8.47 32.42 -26.17
N ILE A 436 8.13 33.39 -27.01
CA ILE A 436 6.77 33.69 -27.45
C ILE A 436 6.71 33.35 -28.94
N LYS A 437 5.81 32.42 -29.31
CA LYS A 437 5.80 31.84 -30.68
C LYS A 437 5.00 32.66 -31.69
N VAL A 438 4.03 33.43 -31.23
CA VAL A 438 3.11 34.18 -32.10
C VAL A 438 3.30 35.66 -31.82
N ASP A 439 2.48 36.25 -30.95
CA ASP A 439 2.50 37.68 -30.68
C ASP A 439 2.76 37.95 -29.20
N ASP A 440 3.59 38.97 -28.93
CA ASP A 440 3.70 39.62 -27.62
C ASP A 440 3.13 41.03 -27.73
N HIS A 441 2.16 41.36 -26.88
CA HIS A 441 1.50 42.66 -26.88
C HIS A 441 1.66 43.33 -25.52
N LEU A 442 2.40 44.43 -25.49
CA LEU A 442 2.55 45.29 -24.32
C LEU A 442 1.91 46.65 -24.59
N THR A 443 0.87 46.96 -23.81
CA THR A 443 0.28 48.30 -23.75
C THR A 443 0.51 48.88 -22.37
N VAL A 444 1.07 50.09 -22.31
CA VAL A 444 1.30 50.82 -21.06
C VAL A 444 0.67 52.20 -21.19
N ASP A 445 -0.44 52.45 -20.49
CA ASP A 445 -1.14 53.75 -20.52
C ASP A 445 -0.36 54.85 -19.77
N GLY A 446 0.46 54.46 -18.82
CA GLY A 446 1.29 55.36 -18.00
C GLY A 446 2.70 55.53 -18.55
N GLN A 447 3.70 55.11 -17.76
CA GLN A 447 5.11 55.20 -18.10
C GLN A 447 5.73 53.80 -18.13
N SER A 448 6.49 53.49 -19.18
CA SER A 448 7.44 52.37 -19.18
C SER A 448 8.85 52.94 -18.97
N LYS A 449 9.59 52.39 -18.00
CA LYS A 449 10.97 52.77 -17.70
C LYS A 449 11.81 51.50 -17.66
N GLU A 450 12.84 51.46 -18.49
CA GLU A 450 13.80 50.38 -18.53
C GLU A 450 15.19 50.93 -18.20
N HIS A 451 15.89 50.29 -17.27
CA HIS A 451 17.27 50.62 -16.95
C HIS A 451 18.08 49.34 -16.91
N VAL A 452 19.02 49.22 -17.85
CA VAL A 452 19.91 48.07 -17.97
C VAL A 452 21.33 48.54 -17.68
N LYS A 453 21.99 47.91 -16.69
CA LYS A 453 23.37 48.23 -16.31
C LYS A 453 24.40 47.66 -17.29
N GLY A 454 24.07 46.52 -17.91
CA GLY A 454 24.86 45.90 -18.96
C GLY A 454 24.39 46.31 -20.36
N ASP A 455 24.63 45.44 -21.32
CA ASP A 455 24.27 45.71 -22.72
C ASP A 455 22.81 45.36 -23.02
N ILE A 456 22.16 46.18 -23.85
CA ILE A 456 20.91 45.83 -24.53
C ILE A 456 21.27 45.49 -25.98
N SER A 457 20.87 44.29 -26.45
CA SER A 457 20.99 43.88 -27.85
C SER A 457 19.61 43.55 -28.41
N LEU A 458 19.19 44.28 -29.45
CA LEU A 458 17.92 44.07 -30.16
C LEU A 458 18.23 43.65 -31.60
N THR A 459 17.74 42.47 -32.00
CA THR A 459 17.85 41.96 -33.37
C THR A 459 16.45 41.73 -33.92
N VAL A 460 16.19 42.24 -35.12
CA VAL A 460 14.91 42.12 -35.82
C VAL A 460 15.20 41.72 -37.27
N ASP A 461 14.76 40.54 -37.67
CA ASP A 461 15.05 39.99 -39.02
C ASP A 461 14.25 40.65 -40.14
N SER A 462 13.08 41.21 -39.81
CA SER A 462 12.20 41.91 -40.75
C SER A 462 12.30 43.43 -40.56
N SER A 463 11.24 44.10 -40.11
CA SER A 463 11.22 45.55 -39.88
C SER A 463 11.05 45.92 -38.41
N LEU A 464 11.84 46.90 -37.96
CA LEU A 464 11.61 47.61 -36.70
C LEU A 464 10.96 48.96 -37.00
N HIS A 465 9.73 49.16 -36.51
CA HIS A 465 9.04 50.44 -36.61
C HIS A 465 9.05 51.14 -35.25
N ILE A 466 9.60 52.34 -35.19
CA ILE A 466 9.56 53.18 -34.00
C ILE A 466 8.83 54.48 -34.34
N LYS A 467 7.74 54.77 -33.63
CA LYS A 467 6.95 55.99 -33.80
C LYS A 467 6.87 56.73 -32.48
N GLN A 468 7.32 57.98 -32.43
CA GLN A 468 7.22 58.83 -31.26
C GLN A 468 6.36 60.06 -31.54
N GLY A 469 5.54 60.45 -30.56
CA GLY A 469 4.62 61.59 -30.71
C GLY A 469 5.27 62.97 -30.50
N LYS A 470 6.44 63.04 -29.83
CA LYS A 470 7.07 64.33 -29.49
C LYS A 470 8.56 64.37 -29.80
N LYS A 471 9.37 63.55 -29.13
CA LYS A 471 10.84 63.57 -29.24
C LYS A 471 11.40 62.15 -29.09
N GLN A 472 12.42 61.83 -29.87
CA GLN A 472 13.36 60.75 -29.61
C GLN A 472 14.68 61.40 -29.21
N LEU A 473 15.18 61.08 -28.02
CA LEU A 473 16.45 61.59 -27.51
C LEU A 473 17.40 60.42 -27.39
N LEU A 474 18.59 60.53 -27.99
CA LEU A 474 19.65 59.54 -27.92
C LEU A 474 20.91 60.23 -27.42
N GLU A 475 21.44 59.76 -26.30
CA GLU A 475 22.72 60.19 -25.74
C GLU A 475 23.61 58.95 -25.65
N ALA A 476 24.82 59.03 -26.20
CA ALA A 476 25.81 57.98 -26.12
C ALA A 476 27.14 58.57 -25.67
N GLY A 477 27.82 57.90 -24.73
CA GLY A 477 29.10 58.36 -24.20
C GLY A 477 30.27 58.26 -25.20
N THR A 478 30.16 57.38 -26.20
CA THR A 478 31.24 57.10 -27.16
C THR A 478 30.79 57.24 -28.61
N GLU A 479 29.78 56.50 -29.04
CA GLU A 479 29.37 56.43 -30.46
C GLU A 479 27.86 56.22 -30.63
N ILE A 480 27.28 56.91 -31.61
CA ILE A 480 26.01 56.53 -32.25
C ILE A 480 26.34 56.17 -33.71
N HIS A 481 26.14 54.91 -34.10
CA HIS A 481 26.45 54.41 -35.44
C HIS A 481 25.18 53.96 -36.18
N HIS A 482 24.87 54.60 -37.31
CA HIS A 482 23.81 54.17 -38.22
C HIS A 482 24.44 53.54 -39.47
N LYS A 483 24.40 52.21 -39.57
CA LYS A 483 24.88 51.45 -40.74
C LYS A 483 23.70 50.85 -41.52
N ALA A 484 23.63 51.12 -42.83
CA ALA A 484 22.66 50.50 -43.74
C ALA A 484 23.37 49.92 -44.98
N GLY A 485 22.85 48.82 -45.52
CA GLY A 485 23.43 48.15 -46.69
C GLY A 485 23.30 48.96 -47.99
N ASP A 486 22.14 49.59 -48.20
CA ASP A 486 21.86 50.41 -49.39
C ASP A 486 21.81 51.91 -49.09
N LYS A 487 20.92 52.33 -48.17
CA LYS A 487 20.62 53.75 -47.93
C LYS A 487 20.29 54.06 -46.48
N VAL A 488 20.75 55.23 -46.03
CA VAL A 488 20.23 55.93 -44.86
C VAL A 488 19.52 57.19 -45.35
N ILE A 489 18.25 57.37 -44.99
CA ILE A 489 17.47 58.58 -45.31
C ILE A 489 17.16 59.30 -44.00
N ILE A 490 17.55 60.57 -43.90
CA ILE A 490 17.19 61.47 -42.80
C ILE A 490 16.39 62.60 -43.42
N GLU A 491 15.11 62.68 -43.05
CA GLU A 491 14.20 63.73 -43.49
C GLU A 491 13.72 64.52 -42.28
N ALA A 492 13.68 65.84 -42.40
CA ALA A 492 13.07 66.72 -41.41
C ALA A 492 12.20 67.76 -42.12
N GLY A 493 11.08 68.13 -41.49
CA GLY A 493 10.13 69.08 -42.09
C GLY A 493 10.67 70.51 -42.19
N THR A 494 11.44 70.95 -41.19
CA THR A 494 11.94 72.33 -41.14
C THR A 494 13.45 72.44 -41.20
N GLU A 495 14.20 71.59 -40.49
CA GLU A 495 15.64 71.74 -40.38
C GLU A 495 16.33 70.39 -40.11
N ILE A 496 17.47 70.14 -40.76
CA ILE A 496 18.45 69.13 -40.39
C ILE A 496 19.74 69.84 -40.01
N THR A 497 20.25 69.62 -38.79
CA THR A 497 21.53 70.20 -38.35
C THR A 497 22.44 69.10 -37.80
N VAL A 498 23.65 69.02 -38.34
CA VAL A 498 24.77 68.23 -37.81
C VAL A 498 25.80 69.21 -37.25
N LYS A 499 26.03 69.20 -35.95
CA LYS A 499 26.91 70.16 -35.27
C LYS A 499 27.98 69.45 -34.45
N THR A 500 29.17 70.01 -34.45
CA THR A 500 30.30 69.62 -33.58
C THR A 500 30.74 70.84 -32.76
N ALA A 501 31.73 70.65 -31.88
CA ALA A 501 32.32 71.75 -31.12
C ALA A 501 33.00 72.80 -32.03
N ALA A 502 33.51 72.39 -33.19
CA ALA A 502 34.30 73.24 -34.09
C ALA A 502 33.53 73.77 -35.30
N GLY A 503 32.29 73.33 -35.56
CA GLY A 503 31.53 73.75 -36.74
C GLY A 503 30.17 73.05 -36.89
N PHE A 504 29.45 73.35 -37.97
CA PHE A 504 28.15 72.74 -38.27
C PHE A 504 27.85 72.64 -39.78
N VAL A 505 26.94 71.73 -40.12
CA VAL A 505 26.20 71.64 -41.38
C VAL A 505 24.73 71.74 -41.04
N LYS A 506 24.02 72.70 -41.63
CA LYS A 506 22.59 72.92 -41.40
C LYS A 506 21.87 73.04 -42.74
N LEU A 507 20.79 72.31 -42.90
CA LEU A 507 19.84 72.40 -44.00
C LEU A 507 18.52 72.95 -43.44
N ASP A 508 18.05 74.07 -43.98
CA ASP A 508 16.78 74.70 -43.60
C ASP A 508 16.08 75.31 -44.85
N PRO A 509 14.92 75.98 -44.73
CA PRO A 509 14.24 76.54 -45.89
C PRO A 509 15.03 77.66 -46.59
N ALA A 510 16.09 78.19 -45.97
CA ALA A 510 16.96 79.20 -46.56
C ALA A 510 18.15 78.60 -47.33
N GLY A 511 18.43 77.30 -47.17
CA GLY A 511 19.42 76.56 -47.98
C GLY A 511 20.36 75.67 -47.18
N VAL A 512 21.52 75.37 -47.77
CA VAL A 512 22.60 74.58 -47.16
C VAL A 512 23.65 75.53 -46.56
N HIS A 513 23.82 75.47 -45.24
CA HIS A 513 24.78 76.26 -44.48
C HIS A 513 25.90 75.36 -43.97
N ILE A 514 27.15 75.69 -44.28
CA ILE A 514 28.34 74.95 -43.81
C ILE A 514 29.28 75.95 -43.16
N SER A 515 29.67 75.73 -41.90
CA SER A 515 30.53 76.64 -41.13
C SER A 515 31.56 75.86 -40.32
N GLY A 516 32.83 76.25 -40.44
CA GLY A 516 33.95 75.69 -39.68
C GLY A 516 35.28 76.39 -40.01
N PRO A 517 36.37 76.13 -39.26
CA PRO A 517 37.68 76.74 -39.46
C PRO A 517 38.27 76.52 -40.85
N VAL A 518 38.02 75.34 -41.43
CA VAL A 518 38.41 74.95 -42.79
C VAL A 518 37.26 74.13 -43.38
N VAL A 519 36.84 74.47 -44.59
CA VAL A 519 35.82 73.73 -45.35
C VAL A 519 36.46 73.11 -46.58
N ASN A 520 36.74 71.81 -46.52
CA ASN A 520 37.34 71.04 -47.60
C ASN A 520 36.25 70.42 -48.47
N LEU A 521 35.99 71.01 -49.64
CA LEU A 521 35.08 70.46 -50.65
C LEU A 521 35.90 69.72 -51.71
N ASN A 522 35.68 68.42 -51.86
CA ASN A 522 36.38 67.54 -52.82
C ASN A 522 37.92 67.45 -52.66
N SER A 523 38.48 67.77 -51.48
CA SER A 523 39.91 67.62 -51.16
C SER A 523 40.14 66.53 -50.11
N GLY A 524 41.13 65.67 -50.33
CA GLY A 524 41.34 64.37 -49.68
C GLY A 524 41.16 64.31 -48.16
N GLY A 525 40.26 63.44 -47.73
CA GLY A 525 40.09 62.94 -46.36
C GLY A 525 39.54 61.51 -46.41
N SER A 526 39.81 60.70 -45.37
CA SER A 526 39.26 59.34 -45.23
C SER A 526 38.03 59.35 -44.31
N ALA A 527 37.02 58.54 -44.63
CA ALA A 527 35.89 58.34 -43.72
C ALA A 527 36.35 57.66 -42.42
N GLY A 528 35.73 58.03 -41.29
CA GLY A 528 35.84 57.25 -40.06
C GLY A 528 35.10 55.91 -40.21
N SER A 529 35.55 54.87 -39.49
CA SER A 529 34.87 53.58 -39.40
C SER A 529 34.09 53.48 -38.09
N GLY A 530 32.80 53.16 -38.15
CA GLY A 530 32.02 52.90 -36.95
C GLY A 530 32.16 51.47 -36.43
N SER A 531 31.79 51.23 -35.18
CA SER A 531 31.83 49.89 -34.58
C SER A 531 30.81 48.96 -35.25
N GLY A 532 31.24 47.79 -35.73
CA GLY A 532 30.35 46.78 -36.32
C GLY A 532 29.40 46.16 -35.28
N PHE A 533 28.44 45.34 -35.72
CA PHE A 533 27.57 44.62 -34.76
C PHE A 533 28.40 43.67 -33.89
N GLY A 534 28.47 43.96 -32.59
CA GLY A 534 29.16 43.14 -31.59
C GLY A 534 28.23 42.42 -30.61
N GLY A 535 26.91 42.55 -30.78
CA GLY A 535 25.91 41.94 -29.89
C GLY A 535 25.90 40.41 -30.02
N LYS A 536 25.55 39.73 -28.93
CA LYS A 536 25.29 38.28 -28.96
C LYS A 536 23.84 38.05 -29.33
N LEU A 537 23.58 37.06 -30.17
CA LEU A 537 22.21 36.64 -30.48
C LEU A 537 21.55 36.03 -29.21
N PRO A 538 20.22 36.16 -29.05
CA PRO A 538 19.50 35.50 -27.98
C PRO A 538 19.75 34.00 -27.99
N LEU A 539 20.01 33.41 -26.82
CA LEU A 539 20.06 31.96 -26.68
C LEU A 539 18.63 31.41 -26.76
N PRO A 540 18.37 30.27 -27.42
CA PRO A 540 17.06 29.62 -27.36
C PRO A 540 16.81 29.08 -25.93
N PRO A 541 15.54 28.78 -25.57
CA PRO A 541 15.26 28.05 -24.35
C PRO A 541 15.99 26.71 -24.39
N LYS A 542 16.60 26.31 -23.27
CA LYS A 542 17.03 24.91 -23.12
C LYS A 542 15.78 24.04 -23.10
N PHE A 543 15.61 23.20 -24.12
CA PHE A 543 14.57 22.18 -24.12
C PHE A 543 14.86 21.15 -23.04
N ILE A 544 13.82 20.64 -22.39
CA ILE A 544 13.90 19.39 -21.62
C ILE A 544 14.17 18.29 -22.66
N ALA A 545 15.32 17.62 -22.57
CA ALA A 545 15.79 16.74 -23.64
C ALA A 545 14.99 15.42 -23.73
N GLU A 546 14.58 15.05 -24.95
CA GLU A 546 14.21 13.67 -25.33
C GLU A 546 15.47 12.90 -25.81
N PRO A 547 15.57 11.57 -25.63
CA PRO A 547 16.78 10.81 -25.99
C PRO A 547 16.97 10.66 -27.52
N PRO A 548 18.22 10.68 -28.04
CA PRO A 548 18.50 10.66 -29.49
C PRO A 548 18.44 9.25 -30.13
N ILE A 549 18.10 9.18 -31.42
CA ILE A 549 18.16 7.99 -32.31
C ILE A 549 19.23 8.24 -33.40
N PHE A 550 20.08 7.25 -33.71
CA PHE A 550 21.18 7.35 -34.68
C PHE A 550 20.88 6.60 -36.00
N ASP A 551 21.38 7.10 -37.14
CA ASP A 551 21.17 6.55 -38.49
C ASP A 551 22.51 6.39 -39.24
N GLU A 552 22.98 5.16 -39.42
CA GLU A 552 24.32 4.82 -39.90
C GLU A 552 24.33 4.15 -41.28
N GLN A 553 25.39 4.37 -42.08
CA GLN A 553 25.59 3.74 -43.38
C GLN A 553 27.00 3.15 -43.50
N ILE A 554 27.09 1.84 -43.76
CA ILE A 554 28.35 1.08 -43.76
C ILE A 554 28.81 0.80 -45.20
N ARG A 555 30.12 0.94 -45.46
CA ARG A 555 30.77 0.53 -46.72
C ARG A 555 31.81 -0.55 -46.48
N LEU A 556 31.78 -1.61 -47.28
CA LEU A 556 32.74 -2.70 -47.23
C LEU A 556 33.92 -2.45 -48.17
N VAL A 557 35.12 -2.47 -47.59
CA VAL A 557 36.38 -2.37 -48.31
C VAL A 557 37.37 -3.40 -47.79
N THR A 558 38.33 -3.80 -48.63
CA THR A 558 39.48 -4.61 -48.19
C THR A 558 40.41 -3.77 -47.31
N SER A 559 41.36 -4.43 -46.62
CA SER A 559 42.43 -3.74 -45.87
C SER A 559 43.31 -2.84 -46.75
N SER A 560 43.36 -3.11 -48.05
CA SER A 560 44.01 -2.26 -49.06
C SER A 560 43.10 -1.17 -49.64
N GLY A 561 41.87 -1.01 -49.13
CA GLY A 561 40.93 0.04 -49.53
C GLY A 561 40.11 -0.25 -50.79
N LYS A 562 40.19 -1.46 -51.36
CA LYS A 562 39.42 -1.83 -52.54
C LYS A 562 37.96 -2.15 -52.18
N ILE A 563 37.01 -1.58 -52.92
CA ILE A 563 35.58 -1.76 -52.67
C ILE A 563 35.16 -3.22 -52.88
N LEU A 564 34.46 -3.77 -51.89
CA LEU A 564 33.88 -5.11 -51.92
C LEU A 564 32.43 -5.04 -52.39
N LYS A 565 32.25 -5.20 -53.72
CA LYS A 565 30.96 -5.17 -54.40
C LYS A 565 30.31 -6.55 -54.41
N ASN A 566 28.97 -6.61 -54.41
CA ASN A 566 28.20 -7.85 -54.45
C ASN A 566 28.68 -8.89 -53.41
N THR A 567 29.11 -8.41 -52.24
CA THR A 567 29.70 -9.25 -51.20
C THR A 567 28.67 -9.48 -50.09
N PRO A 568 28.38 -10.74 -49.72
CA PRO A 568 27.49 -11.04 -48.60
C PRO A 568 27.99 -10.41 -47.30
N TYR A 569 27.05 -9.87 -46.52
CA TYR A 569 27.31 -9.26 -45.24
C TYR A 569 26.30 -9.73 -44.18
N PHE A 570 26.70 -9.58 -42.92
CA PHE A 570 25.85 -9.77 -41.74
C PHE A 570 26.26 -8.74 -40.69
N VAL A 571 25.31 -7.94 -40.22
CA VAL A 571 25.49 -6.89 -39.22
C VAL A 571 24.56 -7.16 -38.04
N GLN A 572 25.12 -7.14 -36.83
CA GLN A 572 24.36 -7.27 -35.59
C GLN A 572 24.51 -6.00 -34.76
N ALA A 573 23.38 -5.37 -34.42
CA ALA A 573 23.32 -4.24 -33.51
C ALA A 573 23.26 -4.71 -32.05
N ASN A 574 23.65 -3.84 -31.11
CA ASN A 574 23.76 -4.18 -29.68
C ASN A 574 22.40 -4.47 -29.02
N ASP A 575 21.32 -3.93 -29.59
CA ASP A 575 19.92 -4.19 -29.20
C ASP A 575 19.39 -5.55 -29.70
N GLY A 576 20.23 -6.34 -30.38
CA GLY A 576 19.90 -7.67 -30.89
C GLY A 576 19.30 -7.69 -32.30
N ARG A 577 19.08 -6.52 -32.94
CA ARG A 577 18.60 -6.46 -34.33
C ARG A 577 19.67 -6.93 -35.31
N ILE A 578 19.25 -7.66 -36.34
CA ILE A 578 20.12 -8.30 -37.33
C ILE A 578 19.79 -7.81 -38.73
N PHE A 579 20.81 -7.44 -39.49
CA PHE A 579 20.73 -7.01 -40.88
C PHE A 579 21.66 -7.87 -41.73
N HIS A 580 21.17 -8.50 -42.79
CA HIS A 580 21.99 -9.32 -43.67
C HIS A 580 21.55 -9.14 -45.12
N GLY A 581 22.47 -9.37 -46.05
CA GLY A 581 22.22 -9.17 -47.47
C GLY A 581 23.52 -9.10 -48.26
N VAL A 582 23.46 -8.56 -49.46
CA VAL A 582 24.63 -8.43 -50.34
C VAL A 582 24.90 -6.95 -50.59
N SER A 583 26.16 -6.53 -50.48
CA SER A 583 26.57 -5.14 -50.71
C SER A 583 26.34 -4.73 -52.17
N ASP A 584 26.03 -3.46 -52.39
CA ASP A 584 25.75 -2.94 -53.74
C ASP A 584 27.00 -2.79 -54.62
N ALA A 585 26.82 -2.22 -55.81
CA ALA A 585 27.90 -1.98 -56.78
C ALA A 585 28.94 -0.94 -56.31
N GLN A 586 28.71 -0.27 -55.17
CA GLN A 586 29.60 0.66 -54.49
C GLN A 586 30.08 0.12 -53.14
N GLY A 587 29.70 -1.13 -52.81
CA GLY A 587 30.05 -1.81 -51.55
C GLY A 587 29.29 -1.29 -50.34
N LEU A 588 28.18 -0.57 -50.53
CA LEU A 588 27.36 -0.01 -49.46
C LEU A 588 26.27 -0.97 -48.99
N LEU A 589 25.91 -0.83 -47.71
CA LEU A 589 24.77 -1.48 -47.08
C LEU A 589 23.59 -0.48 -47.01
N PRO A 590 22.34 -0.98 -46.93
CA PRO A 590 21.19 -0.16 -46.52
C PRO A 590 21.45 0.54 -45.19
N ARG A 591 20.85 1.71 -44.99
CA ARG A 591 21.01 2.47 -43.75
C ARG A 591 20.37 1.74 -42.58
N ILE A 592 21.03 1.80 -41.41
CA ILE A 592 20.62 1.10 -40.19
C ILE A 592 20.34 2.15 -39.11
N GLN A 593 19.13 2.12 -38.55
CA GLN A 593 18.74 2.97 -37.42
C GLN A 593 18.92 2.21 -36.10
N THR A 594 19.62 2.81 -35.15
CA THR A 594 19.91 2.21 -33.84
C THR A 594 20.02 3.29 -32.75
N GLU A 595 19.80 2.89 -31.51
CA GLU A 595 19.76 3.80 -30.36
C GLU A 595 21.18 4.24 -29.91
N GLN A 596 22.26 3.54 -30.33
CA GLN A 596 23.66 3.93 -30.06
C GLN A 596 24.62 3.48 -31.19
N PRO A 597 25.58 4.31 -31.65
CA PRO A 597 26.42 4.03 -32.82
C PRO A 597 27.63 3.10 -32.56
N ASP A 598 28.06 2.92 -31.31
CA ASP A 598 29.44 2.47 -31.03
C ASP A 598 29.72 0.96 -31.13
N PHE A 599 28.73 0.10 -31.42
CA PHE A 599 28.97 -1.36 -31.45
C PHE A 599 28.17 -2.14 -32.50
N LEU A 600 28.34 -1.81 -33.78
CA LEU A 600 27.89 -2.67 -34.88
C LEU A 600 28.93 -3.75 -35.20
N LYS A 601 28.59 -5.03 -35.03
CA LYS A 601 29.47 -6.15 -35.43
C LYS A 601 29.19 -6.53 -36.88
N VAL A 602 30.18 -6.32 -37.75
CA VAL A 602 30.08 -6.58 -39.20
C VAL A 602 30.90 -7.80 -39.61
N PHE A 603 30.26 -8.74 -40.31
CA PHE A 603 30.90 -9.90 -40.92
C PHE A 603 30.71 -9.86 -42.44
N THR A 604 31.69 -10.36 -43.20
CA THR A 604 31.68 -10.32 -44.68
C THR A 604 32.12 -11.65 -45.30
N GLY A 605 31.70 -11.89 -46.54
CA GLY A 605 32.10 -13.06 -47.33
C GLY A 605 31.60 -14.38 -46.73
N ILE A 606 32.45 -15.42 -46.71
CA ILE A 606 32.08 -16.75 -46.22
C ILE A 606 31.63 -16.71 -44.75
N LYS A 607 32.30 -15.91 -43.91
CA LYS A 607 31.93 -15.74 -42.49
C LYS A 607 30.58 -15.04 -42.28
N ALA A 608 30.13 -14.26 -43.26
CA ALA A 608 28.78 -13.69 -43.23
C ALA A 608 27.74 -14.75 -43.58
N LEU A 609 27.98 -15.53 -44.64
CA LEU A 609 27.07 -16.58 -45.09
C LEU A 609 26.88 -17.69 -44.05
N GLU A 610 27.92 -18.07 -43.31
CA GLU A 610 27.83 -19.02 -42.18
C GLU A 610 26.93 -18.53 -41.03
N ARG A 611 26.69 -17.22 -40.96
CA ARG A 611 25.88 -16.57 -39.92
C ARG A 611 24.52 -16.09 -40.43
N TRP A 612 24.25 -16.23 -41.72
CA TRP A 612 22.91 -16.01 -42.21
C TRP A 612 21.98 -16.99 -41.50
N PRO A 613 20.83 -16.53 -40.99
CA PRO A 613 19.84 -17.45 -40.46
C PRO A 613 19.56 -18.48 -41.56
N GLN A 614 19.83 -19.76 -41.29
CA GLN A 614 19.29 -20.79 -42.17
C GLN A 614 17.78 -20.75 -41.99
N GLU A 615 17.04 -20.61 -43.09
CA GLU A 615 15.57 -20.74 -43.05
C GLU A 615 15.15 -22.11 -42.51
#